data_AF-Q9KBE9-F1
#
_entry.id   AF-Q9KBE9-F1
#
_cell.length_a   1.000
_cell.length_b   1.000
_cell.length_c   1.000
_cell.angle_alpha   90.00
_cell.angle_beta   90.00
_cell.angle_gamma   90.00
#
_symmetry.space_group_name_H-M   'P 1'
#
loop_
_entity.id
_entity.type
_entity.pdbx_description
1 polymer ?
#
loop_
_entity_poly.entity_id
_entity_poly.type
_entity_poly.pdbx_seq_one_letter_code
_entity_poly.pdbx_strand_id
1 'polypeptide(L)'
;MQQNQQAQQAAQQAEQAIQQAQQAIQQATQQANPQAIQQAQQQLNQAAQLVQQAQTSAQPAQQQQFQQVQQLLQQATQQLTQAQQQQQSQQ
;
A
#
# COMPACT_ATOMS: atom_id res chain seq x y z
N MET A 1 -15.64 19.91 -9.83
CA MET A 1 -14.17 20.10 -9.82
C MET A 1 -13.52 19.61 -8.52
N GLN A 2 -14.09 19.81 -7.33
CA GLN A 2 -13.46 19.45 -6.04
C GLN A 2 -13.20 17.94 -5.84
N GLN A 3 -14.16 17.07 -6.19
CA GLN A 3 -14.01 15.61 -6.04
C GLN A 3 -12.82 15.04 -6.85
N ASN A 4 -12.46 15.70 -7.94
CA ASN A 4 -11.36 15.29 -8.83
C ASN A 4 -9.98 15.47 -8.17
N GLN A 5 -9.79 16.59 -7.47
CA GLN A 5 -8.55 16.85 -6.74
C GLN A 5 -8.41 15.92 -5.54
N GLN A 6 -9.53 15.62 -4.87
CA GLN A 6 -9.54 14.76 -3.70
C GLN A 6 -9.17 13.32 -4.07
N ALA A 7 -9.71 12.79 -5.16
CA ALA A 7 -9.35 11.48 -5.68
C ALA A 7 -7.87 11.42 -6.05
N GLN A 8 -7.36 12.40 -6.80
CA GLN A 8 -5.96 12.45 -7.21
C GLN A 8 -5.00 12.54 -6.01
N GLN A 9 -5.35 13.32 -4.99
CA GLN A 9 -4.54 13.44 -3.78
C GLN A 9 -4.52 12.13 -2.99
N ALA A 10 -5.66 11.45 -2.87
CA ALA A 10 -5.75 10.16 -2.20
C ALA A 10 -4.97 9.06 -2.96
N ALA A 11 -4.94 9.09 -4.29
CA ALA A 11 -4.08 8.20 -5.09
C ALA A 11 -2.60 8.41 -4.78
N GLN A 12 -2.14 9.67 -4.72
CA GLN A 12 -0.74 9.99 -4.41
C GLN A 12 -0.37 9.59 -2.98
N GLN A 13 -1.25 9.86 -2.00
CA GLN A 13 -1.03 9.44 -0.61
C GLN A 13 -0.96 7.92 -0.48
N ALA A 14 -1.84 7.20 -1.17
CA ALA A 14 -1.80 5.75 -1.20
C ALA A 14 -0.50 5.22 -1.82
N GLU A 15 -0.04 5.81 -2.93
CA GLU A 15 1.23 5.43 -3.55
C GLU A 15 2.41 5.62 -2.59
N GLN A 16 2.46 6.75 -1.88
CA GLN A 16 3.51 7.01 -0.89
C GLN A 16 3.46 6.02 0.28
N ALA A 17 2.27 5.73 0.79
CA ALA A 17 2.09 4.73 1.86
C ALA A 17 2.50 3.32 1.41
N ILE A 18 2.22 2.95 0.16
CA ILE A 18 2.66 1.67 -0.41
C ILE A 18 4.19 1.61 -0.52
N GLN A 19 4.84 2.70 -0.98
CA GLN A 19 6.31 2.72 -1.06
C GLN A 19 6.96 2.57 0.33
N GLN A 20 6.43 3.27 1.34
CA GLN A 20 6.91 3.10 2.71
C GLN A 20 6.71 1.67 3.21
N ALA A 21 5.56 1.07 2.91
CA ALA A 21 5.29 -0.30 3.30
C ALA A 21 6.26 -1.29 2.64
N GLN A 22 6.57 -1.13 1.36
CA GLN A 22 7.56 -1.96 0.67
C GLN A 22 8.95 -1.86 1.32
N GLN A 23 9.36 -0.65 1.71
CA GLN A 23 10.63 -0.46 2.41
C GLN A 23 10.62 -1.15 3.79
N ALA A 24 9.53 -1.01 4.55
CA ALA A 24 9.36 -1.68 5.83
C ALA A 24 9.33 -3.21 5.68
N ILE A 25 8.69 -3.75 4.63
CA ILE A 25 8.72 -5.19 4.32
C ILE A 25 10.14 -5.66 4.03
N GLN A 26 10.89 -4.93 3.20
CA GLN A 26 12.29 -5.28 2.92
C GLN A 26 13.15 -5.29 4.19
N GLN A 27 12.97 -4.31 5.07
CA GLN A 27 13.67 -4.27 6.35
C GLN A 27 13.25 -5.44 7.24
N ALA A 28 11.95 -5.75 7.28
CA ALA A 28 11.42 -6.88 8.04
C ALA A 28 12.01 -8.21 7.59
N THR A 29 12.08 -8.45 6.28
CA THR A 29 12.64 -9.69 5.73
C THR A 29 14.15 -9.79 5.95
N GLN A 30 14.89 -8.70 5.74
CA GLN A 30 16.36 -8.71 5.88
C GLN A 30 16.84 -8.74 7.33
N GLN A 31 16.14 -8.06 8.23
CA GLN A 31 16.55 -7.91 9.63
C GLN A 31 15.72 -8.80 10.58
N ALA A 32 14.86 -9.65 10.04
CA ALA A 32 13.87 -10.43 10.79
C ALA A 32 13.06 -9.57 11.78
N ASN A 33 12.75 -8.32 11.42
CA ASN A 33 12.15 -7.33 12.32
C ASN A 33 10.60 -7.39 12.29
N PRO A 34 9.93 -7.89 13.35
CA PRO A 34 8.48 -8.01 13.37
C PRO A 34 7.75 -6.67 13.50
N GLN A 35 8.40 -5.65 14.06
CA GLN A 35 7.79 -4.32 14.14
C GLN A 35 7.69 -3.68 12.76
N ALA A 36 8.65 -3.95 11.87
CA ALA A 36 8.61 -3.46 10.50
C ALA A 36 7.47 -4.12 9.68
N ILE A 37 7.16 -5.40 9.91
CA ILE A 37 5.95 -6.04 9.36
C ILE A 37 4.69 -5.30 9.81
N GLN A 38 4.56 -5.02 11.11
CA GLN A 38 3.37 -4.37 11.65
C GLN A 38 3.19 -2.96 11.07
N GLN A 39 4.27 -2.20 10.93
CA GLN A 39 4.23 -0.88 10.29
C GLN A 39 3.82 -0.97 8.82
N ALA A 40 4.40 -1.91 8.07
CA ALA A 40 4.02 -2.15 6.68
C ALA A 40 2.54 -2.53 6.54
N GLN A 41 2.03 -3.38 7.44
CA GLN A 41 0.60 -3.74 7.46
C GLN A 41 -0.28 -2.51 7.67
N GLN A 42 0.06 -1.63 8.62
CA GLN A 42 -0.71 -0.41 8.87
C GLN A 42 -0.70 0.53 7.66
N GLN A 43 0.46 0.73 7.04
CA GLN A 43 0.62 1.58 5.86
C GLN A 43 -0.17 1.04 4.66
N LEU A 44 -0.12 -0.27 4.40
CA LEU A 44 -0.91 -0.88 3.33
C LEU A 44 -2.40 -0.80 3.59
N ASN A 45 -2.84 -0.94 4.84
CA ASN A 45 -4.25 -0.84 5.18
C ASN A 45 -4.77 0.61 5.01
N GLN A 46 -3.93 1.61 5.33
CA GLN A 46 -4.24 3.01 5.05
C GLN A 46 -4.28 3.28 3.54
N ALA A 47 -3.29 2.80 2.79
CA ALA A 47 -3.26 2.93 1.34
C ALA A 47 -4.49 2.29 0.68
N ALA A 48 -4.91 1.11 1.14
CA ALA A 48 -6.10 0.43 0.65
C ALA A 48 -7.38 1.27 0.83
N GLN A 49 -7.55 1.87 2.01
CA GLN A 49 -8.70 2.75 2.27
C GLN A 49 -8.67 4.01 1.41
N LEU A 50 -7.50 4.62 1.24
CA LEU A 50 -7.31 5.79 0.36
C LEU A 50 -7.66 5.46 -1.09
N VAL A 51 -7.14 4.34 -1.61
CA VAL A 51 -7.46 3.87 -2.98
C VAL A 51 -8.95 3.62 -3.13
N GLN A 52 -9.58 2.94 -2.18
CA GLN A 52 -10.99 2.57 -2.27
C GLN A 52 -11.91 3.81 -2.24
N GLN A 53 -11.62 4.76 -1.34
CA GLN A 53 -12.34 6.03 -1.26
C GLN A 53 -12.18 6.83 -2.56
N ALA A 54 -10.95 6.90 -3.06
CA ALA A 54 -10.61 7.67 -4.23
C ALA A 54 -11.13 7.04 -5.53
N GLN A 55 -11.17 5.72 -5.63
CA GLN A 55 -11.74 4.98 -6.76
C GLN A 55 -13.24 5.24 -6.91
N THR A 56 -13.96 5.45 -5.80
CA THR A 56 -15.40 5.76 -5.80
C THR A 56 -15.68 7.17 -6.32
N SER A 57 -14.72 8.09 -6.18
CA SER A 57 -14.82 9.49 -6.62
C SER A 57 -14.03 9.79 -7.91
N ALA A 58 -13.37 8.78 -8.48
CA ALA A 58 -12.46 8.93 -9.61
C ALA A 58 -13.20 9.16 -10.93
N GLN A 59 -12.73 10.13 -11.71
CA GLN A 59 -13.14 10.27 -13.11
C GLN A 59 -12.36 9.29 -14.01
N PRO A 60 -12.85 8.99 -15.23
CA PRO A 60 -12.18 8.08 -16.17
C PRO A 60 -10.71 8.44 -16.41
N ALA A 61 -10.38 9.73 -16.45
CA ALA A 61 -9.01 10.21 -16.64
C ALA A 61 -8.04 9.83 -15.49
N GLN A 62 -8.53 9.58 -14.28
CA GLN A 62 -7.70 9.10 -13.16
C GLN A 62 -7.69 7.57 -13.02
N GLN A 63 -8.55 6.84 -13.75
CA GLN A 63 -8.61 5.38 -13.58
C GLN A 63 -7.27 4.70 -13.81
N GLN A 64 -6.45 5.18 -14.74
CA GLN A 64 -5.11 4.61 -14.95
C GLN A 64 -4.21 4.75 -13.72
N GLN A 65 -4.22 5.92 -13.07
CA GLN A 65 -3.45 6.13 -11.85
C GLN A 65 -3.96 5.22 -10.73
N PHE A 66 -5.27 5.08 -10.57
CA PHE A 66 -5.83 4.17 -9.57
C PHE A 66 -5.50 2.71 -9.83
N GLN A 67 -5.57 2.26 -11.09
CA GLN A 67 -5.19 0.90 -11.45
C GLN A 67 -3.72 0.63 -11.11
N GLN A 68 -2.83 1.59 -11.40
CA GLN A 68 -1.42 1.46 -11.05
C GLN A 68 -1.22 1.35 -9.53
N VAL A 69 -1.83 2.26 -8.75
CA VAL A 69 -1.73 2.23 -7.28
C VAL A 69 -2.35 0.96 -6.70
N GLN A 70 -3.45 0.47 -7.27
CA GLN A 70 -4.08 -0.78 -6.85
C GLN A 70 -3.20 -2.01 -7.15
N GLN A 71 -2.49 -2.03 -8.28
CA GLN A 71 -1.50 -3.07 -8.57
C GLN A 71 -0.32 -3.01 -7.60
N LEU A 72 0.20 -1.82 -7.31
CA LEU A 72 1.27 -1.63 -6.33
C LEU A 72 0.85 -2.09 -4.93
N LEU A 73 -0.37 -1.76 -4.52
CA LEU A 73 -0.96 -2.18 -3.25
C LEU A 73 -1.03 -3.71 -3.16
N GLN A 74 -1.53 -4.36 -4.22
CA GLN A 74 -1.66 -5.80 -4.28
C GLN A 74 -0.28 -6.48 -4.22
N GLN A 75 0.70 -5.97 -4.96
CA GLN A 75 2.07 -6.47 -4.94
C GLN A 75 2.70 -6.33 -3.54
N ALA A 76 2.59 -5.16 -2.91
CA ALA A 76 3.12 -4.93 -1.57
C ALA A 76 2.41 -5.78 -0.51
N THR A 77 1.10 -6.00 -0.64
CA THR A 77 0.35 -6.90 0.24
C THR A 77 0.84 -8.35 0.11
N GLN A 78 1.11 -8.83 -1.11
CA GLN A 78 1.70 -10.16 -1.30
C GLN A 78 3.10 -10.27 -0.68
N GLN A 79 3.93 -9.24 -0.84
CA GLN A 79 5.25 -9.19 -0.21
C GLN A 79 5.16 -9.20 1.31
N LEU A 80 4.21 -8.46 1.90
CA LEU A 80 3.95 -8.47 3.34
C LEU A 80 3.58 -9.88 3.82
N THR A 81 2.66 -10.54 3.13
CA THR A 81 2.23 -11.90 3.48
C THR A 81 3.39 -12.89 3.42
N GLN A 82 4.25 -12.79 2.41
CA GLN A 82 5.47 -13.61 2.33
C GLN A 82 6.43 -13.31 3.50
N ALA A 83 6.68 -12.05 3.80
CA ALA A 83 7.56 -11.66 4.89
C ALA A 83 7.02 -12.10 6.26
N GLN A 84 5.70 -12.06 6.46
CA GLN A 84 5.03 -12.62 7.63
C GLN A 84 5.24 -14.14 7.76
N GLN A 85 5.07 -14.89 6.67
CA GLN A 85 5.32 -16.33 6.67
C GLN A 85 6.80 -16.64 6.96
N GLN A 86 7.74 -15.91 6.35
CA GLN A 86 9.16 -16.08 6.62
C GLN A 86 9.54 -15.76 8.08
N GLN A 87 8.87 -14.80 8.72
CA GLN A 87 9.05 -14.56 10.15
C GLN A 87 8.48 -15.67 11.04
N GLN A 88 7.36 -16.27 10.65
CA GLN A 88 6.79 -17.40 11.39
C GLN A 88 7.64 -18.66 11.26
N SER A 89 8.31 -18.88 10.12
CA SER A 89 9.22 -20.01 9.93
C SER A 89 10.58 -19.86 10.62
N GLN A 90 10.93 -18.65 11.08
CA GLN A 90 12.20 -18.37 11.78
C GLN A 90 12.06 -18.33 13.31
N GLN A 91 10.85 -18.52 13.85
CA GLN A 91 10.58 -18.69 15.28
C GLN A 91 10.41 -20.17 15.62
#